data_AF-A0A7W9S1B8-F1
#
_entry.id   AF-A0A7W9S1B8-F1
#
_cell.length_a   1.000
_cell.length_b   1.000
_cell.length_c   1.000
_cell.angle_alpha   90.00
_cell.angle_beta   90.00
_cell.angle_gamma   90.00
#
_symmetry.space_group_name_H-M   'P 1'
#
loop_
_entity.id
_entity.type
_entity.pdbx_description
1 polymer ?
#
loop_
_entity_poly.entity_id
_entity_poly.type
_entity_poly.pdbx_seq_one_letter_code
_entity_poly.pdbx_strand_id
1 'polypeptide(L)'
;MATDSPPVLLTRRRFLNLTAMGAAAATVSACTTTAPPVPLKPAEPQAHPELGSYDIMYGPVFDGGYEIPAVPYRKIDSKFLRQIVPDPTGERPGTIVVDTSQHYLYLVREGGQAIRYGVGLGRAGFEWAGRAVVQYKREWPKWTPPDEMIARQPELEKYSVRNGGMPPGLMNPLGARALYIFQNNEDTLYRIHGSPEWHSIGKSISSGCVRLMNQDIIDLHSRVPGKTPIVVTNGLGARVASYDPSGTPVDAGVPEDSTLLGRATRSWF
;
A
#
# COMPACT_ATOMS: atom_id res chain seq x y z
N MET A 1 23.93 70.93 30.12
CA MET A 1 24.99 70.69 31.11
C MET A 1 25.29 69.21 31.11
N ALA A 2 26.35 68.81 30.40
CA ALA A 2 26.83 67.44 30.35
C ALA A 2 27.85 67.26 31.49
N THR A 3 27.62 66.31 32.38
CA THR A 3 28.54 65.97 33.48
C THR A 3 29.37 64.77 33.08
N ASP A 4 30.61 65.06 32.69
CA ASP A 4 31.66 64.09 32.39
C ASP A 4 32.20 63.52 33.72
N SER A 5 32.29 62.19 33.83
CA SER A 5 32.81 61.51 35.04
C SER A 5 34.25 61.07 34.81
N PRO A 6 35.19 61.27 35.76
CA PRO A 6 36.59 60.96 35.57
C PRO A 6 36.87 59.44 35.67
N PRO A 7 37.98 58.94 35.07
CA PRO A 7 38.28 57.52 35.04
C PRO A 7 38.86 57.04 36.37
N VAL A 8 38.39 55.87 36.83
CA VAL A 8 38.90 55.20 38.04
C VAL A 8 40.21 54.47 37.69
N LEU A 9 41.32 54.95 38.23
CA LEU A 9 42.63 54.30 38.12
C LEU A 9 42.70 53.09 39.07
N LEU A 10 42.66 51.88 38.49
CA LEU A 10 42.89 50.61 39.19
C LEU A 10 44.39 50.47 39.53
N THR A 11 44.74 50.59 40.81
CA THR A 11 46.10 50.34 41.30
C THR A 11 46.23 48.93 41.88
N ARG A 12 47.36 48.29 41.54
CA ARG A 12 47.81 46.90 41.77
C ARG A 12 47.84 46.38 43.23
N ARG A 13 47.25 47.07 44.21
CA ARG A 13 47.44 46.81 45.65
C ARG A 13 46.20 46.29 46.40
N ARG A 14 45.13 45.90 45.71
CA ARG A 14 43.97 45.22 46.33
C ARG A 14 43.84 43.76 45.94
N PHE A 15 44.97 43.09 45.74
CA PHE A 15 45.01 41.64 45.74
C PHE A 15 45.50 41.17 47.12
N LEU A 16 44.69 40.31 47.71
CA LEU A 16 44.94 39.41 48.83
C LEU A 16 44.59 39.89 50.25
N ASN A 17 43.78 39.01 50.88
CA ASN A 17 43.56 38.77 52.31
C ASN A 17 42.42 39.61 52.92
N LEU A 18 41.37 39.08 53.55
CA LEU A 18 41.10 37.82 54.25
C LEU A 18 39.56 37.62 54.26
N THR A 19 39.03 36.50 53.77
CA THR A 19 38.51 35.34 54.54
C THR A 19 37.50 35.61 55.66
N ALA A 20 36.38 34.89 55.51
CA ALA A 20 35.53 34.28 56.54
C ALA A 20 34.43 35.13 57.20
N MET A 21 33.18 34.88 56.79
CA MET A 21 32.11 34.27 57.61
C MET A 21 30.73 34.58 57.00
N GLY A 22 29.91 33.55 56.79
CA GLY A 22 28.51 33.74 56.39
C GLY A 22 27.89 32.49 55.81
N ALA A 23 27.52 31.56 56.70
CA ALA A 23 26.85 30.31 56.37
C ALA A 23 25.45 30.52 55.76
N ALA A 24 24.97 29.45 55.12
CA ALA A 24 23.60 29.16 54.70
C ALA A 24 23.11 29.80 53.38
N ALA A 25 23.43 29.14 52.27
CA ALA A 25 22.55 29.11 51.10
C ALA A 25 22.36 27.64 50.69
N ALA A 26 21.08 27.25 50.61
CA ALA A 26 20.61 25.88 50.58
C ALA A 26 21.16 25.07 49.39
N THR A 27 21.82 23.95 49.68
CA THR A 27 21.99 22.86 48.73
C THR A 27 20.67 22.11 48.60
N VAL A 28 19.73 22.65 47.81
CA VAL A 28 18.64 21.84 47.26
C VAL A 28 19.27 20.81 46.33
N SER A 29 19.64 19.66 46.89
CA SER A 29 19.88 18.45 46.12
C SER A 29 18.54 18.06 45.51
N ALA A 30 18.32 18.45 44.26
CA ALA A 30 17.24 17.93 43.45
C ALA A 30 17.53 16.43 43.25
N CYS A 31 16.86 15.58 44.03
CA CYS A 31 16.71 14.17 43.69
C CYS A 31 15.85 14.09 42.43
N THR A 32 16.44 14.32 41.26
CA THR A 32 15.85 13.92 40.00
C THR A 32 15.84 12.41 40.00
N THR A 33 14.68 11.83 40.31
CA THR A 33 14.42 10.42 39.99
C THR A 33 14.39 10.34 38.47
N THR A 34 15.54 10.07 37.87
CA THR A 34 15.63 9.67 36.47
C THR A 34 15.05 8.26 36.43
N ALA A 35 13.73 8.15 36.27
CA ALA A 35 13.13 6.89 35.88
C ALA A 35 13.85 6.46 34.59
N PRO A 36 14.36 5.22 34.50
CA PRO A 36 14.91 4.74 33.24
C PRO A 36 13.81 4.94 32.18
N PRO A 37 14.14 5.49 31.00
CA PRO A 37 13.16 5.63 29.94
C PRO A 37 12.56 4.25 29.71
N VAL A 38 11.29 4.08 30.07
CA VAL A 38 10.54 2.88 29.72
C VAL A 38 10.68 2.79 28.21
N PRO A 39 11.20 1.69 27.65
CA PRO A 39 11.24 1.53 26.21
C PRO A 39 9.80 1.69 25.73
N LEU A 40 9.51 2.82 25.08
CA LEU A 40 8.22 3.02 24.45
C LEU A 40 8.15 1.93 23.40
N LYS A 41 7.38 0.87 23.67
CA LYS A 41 7.01 -0.10 22.66
C LYS A 41 6.52 0.74 21.47
N PRO A 42 7.12 0.59 20.27
CA PRO A 42 6.70 1.37 19.11
C PRO A 42 5.19 1.37 19.05
N ALA A 43 4.59 2.57 18.98
CA ALA A 43 3.14 2.68 18.93
C ALA A 43 2.65 1.76 17.82
N GLU A 44 1.76 0.83 18.16
CA GLU A 44 1.21 -0.07 17.16
C GLU A 44 0.57 0.80 16.07
N PRO A 45 0.76 0.47 14.78
CA PRO A 45 0.09 1.19 13.72
C PRO A 45 -1.39 1.29 14.07
N GLN A 46 -1.89 2.51 14.22
CA GLN A 46 -3.30 2.71 14.52
C GLN A 46 -4.03 2.92 13.20
N ALA A 47 -5.07 2.11 12.98
CA ALA A 47 -5.98 2.32 11.88
C ALA A 47 -6.86 3.55 12.16
N HIS A 48 -7.34 4.17 11.09
CA HIS A 48 -8.26 5.29 11.20
C HIS A 48 -9.55 4.84 11.92
N PRO A 49 -10.13 5.64 12.85
CA PRO A 49 -11.30 5.24 13.63
C PRO A 49 -12.47 4.69 12.81
N GLU A 50 -12.70 5.28 11.62
CA GLU A 50 -13.73 4.83 10.67
C GLU A 50 -13.54 3.39 10.17
N LEU A 51 -12.29 2.92 10.05
CA LEU A 51 -12.00 1.58 9.55
C LEU A 51 -12.01 0.50 10.65
N GLY A 52 -12.02 0.89 11.93
CA GLY A 52 -11.82 -0.01 13.06
C GLY A 52 -10.34 -0.40 13.25
N SER A 53 -10.04 -1.24 14.25
CA SER A 53 -8.67 -1.69 14.51
C SER A 53 -8.17 -2.70 13.47
N TYR A 54 -6.84 -2.82 13.32
CA TYR A 54 -6.25 -3.83 12.44
C TYR A 54 -6.59 -5.27 12.87
N ASP A 55 -6.75 -5.54 14.17
CA ASP A 55 -7.17 -6.85 14.66
C ASP A 55 -8.55 -7.26 14.13
N ILE A 56 -9.46 -6.30 13.95
CA ILE A 56 -10.78 -6.54 13.36
C ILE A 56 -10.67 -6.66 11.84
N MET A 57 -9.97 -5.73 11.18
CA MET A 57 -9.86 -5.72 9.72
C MET A 57 -9.16 -6.95 9.16
N TYR A 58 -8.16 -7.47 9.87
CA TYR A 58 -7.30 -8.57 9.44
C TYR A 58 -7.49 -9.85 10.24
N GLY A 59 -8.56 -9.93 11.04
CA GLY A 59 -8.98 -11.14 11.72
C GLY A 59 -9.49 -12.24 10.76
N PRO A 60 -9.86 -13.41 11.30
CA PRO A 60 -10.53 -14.44 10.52
C PRO A 60 -11.92 -13.95 10.08
N VAL A 61 -12.33 -14.31 8.86
CA VAL A 61 -13.61 -13.87 8.27
C VAL A 61 -14.30 -15.07 7.65
N PHE A 62 -15.59 -15.24 7.96
CA PHE A 62 -16.44 -16.19 7.26
C PHE A 62 -17.14 -15.51 6.08
N ASP A 63 -16.89 -16.00 4.87
CA ASP A 63 -17.41 -15.39 3.63
C ASP A 63 -17.67 -16.46 2.57
N GLY A 64 -18.86 -16.45 1.96
CA GLY A 64 -19.22 -17.36 0.87
C GLY A 64 -19.13 -18.86 1.19
N GLY A 65 -19.24 -19.25 2.46
CA GLY A 65 -19.07 -20.64 2.92
C GLY A 65 -17.64 -21.03 3.27
N TYR A 66 -16.69 -20.09 3.22
CA TYR A 66 -15.29 -20.33 3.54
C TYR A 66 -14.87 -19.56 4.79
N GLU A 67 -14.05 -20.20 5.63
CA GLU A 67 -13.37 -19.54 6.74
C GLU A 67 -12.01 -19.04 6.27
N ILE A 68 -11.92 -17.74 5.98
CA ILE A 68 -10.68 -17.09 5.58
C ILE A 68 -9.83 -16.87 6.83
N PRO A 69 -8.58 -17.37 6.87
CA PRO A 69 -7.73 -17.22 8.04
C PRO A 69 -7.34 -15.76 8.28
N ALA A 70 -7.03 -15.45 9.53
CA ALA A 70 -6.48 -14.15 9.91
C ALA A 70 -5.18 -13.87 9.16
N VAL A 71 -4.99 -12.62 8.74
CA VAL A 71 -3.73 -12.15 8.20
C VAL A 71 -2.82 -11.77 9.37
N PRO A 72 -1.56 -12.26 9.41
CA PRO A 72 -0.60 -11.86 10.42
C PRO A 72 -0.05 -10.45 10.10
N TYR A 73 -0.92 -9.44 10.17
CA TYR A 73 -0.66 -8.07 9.68
C TYR A 73 0.54 -7.40 10.35
N ARG A 74 0.90 -7.82 11.56
CA ARG A 74 2.11 -7.37 12.28
C ARG A 74 3.43 -7.77 11.59
N LYS A 75 3.39 -8.71 10.64
CA LYS A 75 4.52 -9.11 9.80
C LYS A 75 4.57 -8.35 8.47
N ILE A 76 3.62 -7.47 8.22
CA ILE A 76 3.53 -6.64 7.02
C ILE A 76 3.99 -5.23 7.41
N ASP A 77 4.74 -4.57 6.54
CA ASP A 77 5.08 -3.16 6.74
C ASP A 77 3.78 -2.36 6.81
N SER A 78 3.61 -1.63 7.92
CA SER A 78 2.41 -0.88 8.26
C SER A 78 1.93 0.07 7.15
N LYS A 79 2.82 0.56 6.28
CA LYS A 79 2.45 1.43 5.15
C LYS A 79 1.55 0.74 4.12
N PHE A 80 1.62 -0.60 4.04
CA PHE A 80 0.81 -1.40 3.12
C PHE A 80 -0.50 -1.90 3.73
N LEU A 81 -0.75 -1.61 5.01
CA LEU A 81 -2.05 -1.89 5.62
C LEU A 81 -3.08 -0.84 5.15
N ARG A 82 -4.34 -1.24 5.13
CA ARG A 82 -5.46 -0.40 4.69
C ARG A 82 -5.61 0.84 5.56
N GLN A 83 -5.62 2.01 4.93
CA GLN A 83 -5.61 3.30 5.61
C GLN A 83 -6.48 4.31 4.88
N ILE A 84 -7.05 5.27 5.62
CA ILE A 84 -7.57 6.50 5.03
C ILE A 84 -6.44 7.53 5.02
N VAL A 85 -6.18 8.11 3.85
CA VAL A 85 -5.11 9.09 3.62
C VAL A 85 -5.67 10.33 2.89
N PRO A 86 -5.00 11.49 2.94
CA PRO A 86 -5.27 12.56 1.99
C PRO A 86 -5.14 12.02 0.55
N ASP A 87 -6.08 12.36 -0.33
CA ASP A 87 -6.09 11.87 -1.71
C ASP A 87 -4.89 12.41 -2.51
N PRO A 88 -3.96 11.55 -2.94
CA PRO A 88 -2.82 11.98 -3.74
C PRO A 88 -3.08 11.91 -5.25
N THR A 89 -4.28 11.47 -5.68
CA THR A 89 -4.54 11.08 -7.06
C THR A 89 -5.09 12.21 -7.93
N GLY A 90 -5.87 13.12 -7.33
CA GLY A 90 -6.59 14.17 -8.05
C GLY A 90 -7.74 13.65 -8.93
N GLU A 91 -8.12 12.39 -8.81
CA GLU A 91 -9.28 11.81 -9.50
C GLU A 91 -10.59 12.14 -8.78
N ARG A 92 -11.72 11.87 -9.42
CA ARG A 92 -13.03 12.10 -8.79
C ARG A 92 -13.36 11.01 -7.76
N PRO A 93 -14.11 11.33 -6.69
CA PRO A 93 -14.64 10.34 -5.76
C PRO A 93 -15.30 9.14 -6.47
N GLY A 94 -15.07 7.94 -5.95
CA GLY A 94 -15.52 6.68 -6.54
C GLY A 94 -14.59 6.09 -7.60
N THR A 95 -13.49 6.76 -7.94
CA THR A 95 -12.47 6.24 -8.87
C THR A 95 -11.49 5.31 -8.14
N ILE A 96 -11.14 4.20 -8.78
CA ILE A 96 -10.01 3.35 -8.35
C ILE A 96 -8.74 3.86 -9.04
N VAL A 97 -7.65 4.01 -8.30
CA VAL A 97 -6.33 4.35 -8.85
C VAL A 97 -5.31 3.34 -8.39
N VAL A 98 -4.64 2.67 -9.33
CA VAL A 98 -3.52 1.77 -9.03
C VAL A 98 -2.23 2.49 -9.36
N ASP A 99 -1.38 2.69 -8.35
CA ASP A 99 0.00 3.16 -8.52
C ASP A 99 0.94 1.96 -8.43
N THR A 100 1.43 1.52 -9.57
CA THR A 100 2.29 0.33 -9.68
C THR A 100 3.71 0.59 -9.18
N SER A 101 4.13 1.85 -9.07
CA SER A 101 5.48 2.19 -8.58
C SER A 101 5.59 2.13 -7.06
N GLN A 102 4.49 2.39 -6.36
CA GLN A 102 4.44 2.44 -4.90
C GLN A 102 3.71 1.25 -4.28
N HIS A 103 3.22 0.31 -5.11
CA HIS A 103 2.44 -0.84 -4.67
C HIS A 103 1.20 -0.44 -3.86
N TYR A 104 0.48 0.58 -4.34
CA TYR A 104 -0.76 1.04 -3.73
C TYR A 104 -1.93 1.01 -4.70
N LEU A 105 -3.11 0.71 -4.15
CA LEU A 105 -4.39 0.99 -4.77
C LEU A 105 -5.14 1.99 -3.91
N TYR A 106 -5.76 2.98 -4.54
CA TYR A 106 -6.57 3.99 -3.89
C TYR A 106 -8.03 3.87 -4.37
N LEU A 107 -8.97 3.97 -3.43
CA LEU A 107 -10.37 4.28 -3.73
C LEU A 107 -10.62 5.73 -3.29
N VAL A 108 -10.81 6.62 -4.25
CA VAL A 108 -10.97 8.05 -4.00
C VAL A 108 -12.31 8.31 -3.31
N ARG A 109 -12.30 9.15 -2.28
CA ARG A 109 -13.47 9.54 -1.49
C ARG A 109 -13.71 11.04 -1.58
N GLU A 110 -14.88 11.45 -1.13
CA GLU A 110 -15.17 12.86 -0.87
C GLU A 110 -14.28 13.41 0.25
N GLY A 111 -14.26 14.74 0.40
CA GLY A 111 -13.48 15.40 1.45
C GLY A 111 -11.97 15.41 1.23
N GLY A 112 -11.51 15.15 0.00
CA GLY A 112 -10.08 15.13 -0.34
C GLY A 112 -9.33 13.96 0.29
N GLN A 113 -10.01 12.84 0.50
CA GLN A 113 -9.46 11.63 1.10
C GLN A 113 -9.51 10.45 0.12
N ALA A 114 -8.71 9.42 0.38
CA ALA A 114 -8.80 8.14 -0.31
C ALA A 114 -8.60 6.99 0.70
N ILE A 115 -9.21 5.83 0.41
CA ILE A 115 -8.81 4.58 1.08
C ILE A 115 -7.64 4.02 0.29
N ARG A 116 -6.48 3.90 0.92
CA ARG A 116 -5.29 3.27 0.37
C ARG A 116 -5.21 1.82 0.84
N TYR A 117 -4.92 0.92 -0.09
CA TYR A 117 -4.63 -0.49 0.13
C TYR A 117 -3.22 -0.79 -0.37
N GLY A 118 -2.45 -1.60 0.35
CA GLY A 118 -1.24 -2.19 -0.20
C GLY A 118 -1.58 -3.29 -1.20
N VAL A 119 -0.81 -3.37 -2.29
CA VAL A 119 -0.98 -4.41 -3.30
C VAL A 119 0.29 -5.20 -3.53
N GLY A 120 0.17 -6.46 -3.91
CA GLY A 120 1.21 -7.20 -4.60
C GLY A 120 1.02 -7.06 -6.11
N LEU A 121 2.11 -6.94 -6.85
CA LEU A 121 2.06 -6.83 -8.31
C LEU A 121 2.77 -8.03 -8.91
N GLY A 122 2.17 -8.64 -9.93
CA GLY A 122 2.91 -9.55 -10.80
C GLY A 122 3.32 -8.85 -12.09
N ARG A 123 3.97 -9.59 -12.98
CA ARG A 123 4.43 -9.12 -14.29
C ARG A 123 3.33 -8.36 -15.05
N ALA A 124 2.15 -8.98 -15.21
CA ALA A 124 1.01 -8.38 -15.90
C ALA A 124 0.50 -7.09 -15.23
N GLY A 125 0.78 -6.91 -13.92
CA GLY A 125 0.52 -5.68 -13.18
C GLY A 125 1.26 -4.45 -13.74
N PHE A 126 2.41 -4.66 -14.40
CA PHE A 126 3.22 -3.62 -15.03
C PHE A 126 2.98 -3.52 -16.55
N GLU A 127 2.27 -4.48 -17.14
CA GLU A 127 2.16 -4.56 -18.61
C GLU A 127 1.16 -3.56 -19.22
N TRP A 128 0.36 -2.91 -18.38
CA TRP A 128 -0.68 -1.99 -18.82
C TRP A 128 -0.86 -0.81 -17.86
N ALA A 129 -1.02 0.39 -18.43
CA ALA A 129 -1.37 1.61 -17.72
C ALA A 129 -2.40 2.41 -18.55
N GLY A 130 -3.20 3.23 -17.89
CA GLY A 130 -4.21 4.07 -18.53
C GLY A 130 -5.56 4.06 -17.82
N ARG A 131 -6.55 4.64 -18.48
CA ARG A 131 -7.93 4.72 -18.00
C ARG A 131 -8.76 3.56 -18.54
N ALA A 132 -9.57 2.98 -17.67
CA ALA A 132 -10.46 1.87 -17.98
C ALA A 132 -11.67 1.85 -17.02
N VAL A 133 -12.43 0.77 -17.05
CA VAL A 133 -13.62 0.57 -16.22
C VAL A 133 -13.60 -0.84 -15.62
N VAL A 134 -13.97 -0.96 -14.34
CA VAL A 134 -14.34 -2.24 -13.74
C VAL A 134 -15.67 -2.68 -14.35
N GLN A 135 -15.66 -3.52 -15.37
CA GLN A 135 -16.87 -3.89 -16.10
C GLN A 135 -17.85 -4.67 -15.23
N TYR A 136 -17.32 -5.67 -14.53
CA TYR A 136 -18.05 -6.52 -13.59
C TYR A 136 -17.10 -7.04 -12.52
N LYS A 137 -17.70 -7.62 -11.48
CA LYS A 137 -17.01 -8.20 -10.33
C LYS A 137 -17.56 -9.58 -10.01
N ARG A 138 -16.73 -10.45 -9.45
CA ARG A 138 -17.10 -11.81 -9.06
C ARG A 138 -16.71 -12.07 -7.62
N GLU A 139 -17.63 -12.72 -6.93
CA GLU A 139 -17.34 -13.39 -5.68
C GLU A 139 -16.85 -14.80 -5.94
N TRP A 140 -15.82 -15.22 -5.21
CA TRP A 140 -15.23 -16.55 -5.29
C TRP A 140 -15.03 -17.00 -6.75
N PRO A 141 -14.20 -16.27 -7.53
CA PRO A 141 -14.04 -16.55 -8.95
C PRO A 141 -13.37 -17.90 -9.19
N LYS A 142 -13.74 -18.52 -10.31
CA LYS A 142 -12.95 -19.58 -10.91
C LYS A 142 -11.63 -19.01 -11.44
N TRP A 143 -10.54 -19.74 -11.26
CA TRP A 143 -9.25 -19.38 -11.83
C TRP A 143 -8.89 -20.30 -13.00
N THR A 144 -8.40 -19.69 -14.07
CA THR A 144 -7.89 -20.41 -15.23
C THR A 144 -6.49 -19.86 -15.51
N PRO A 145 -5.42 -20.67 -15.39
CA PRO A 145 -4.09 -20.25 -15.76
C PRO A 145 -4.01 -20.00 -17.28
N PRO A 146 -3.29 -18.95 -17.73
CA PRO A 146 -2.98 -18.76 -19.15
C PRO A 146 -2.16 -19.92 -19.71
N ASP A 147 -2.28 -20.17 -21.02
CA ASP A 147 -1.58 -21.26 -21.69
C ASP A 147 -0.05 -21.14 -21.57
N GLU A 148 0.49 -19.92 -21.56
CA GLU A 148 1.93 -19.68 -21.35
C GLU A 148 2.37 -20.06 -19.93
N MET A 149 1.47 -19.93 -18.94
CA MET A 149 1.73 -20.38 -17.58
C MET A 149 1.76 -21.91 -17.53
N ILE A 150 0.80 -22.58 -18.19
CA ILE A 150 0.75 -24.04 -18.29
C ILE A 150 1.98 -24.58 -19.03
N ALA A 151 2.44 -23.92 -20.09
CA ALA A 151 3.64 -24.32 -20.82
C ALA A 151 4.89 -24.32 -19.93
N ARG A 152 4.97 -23.39 -18.96
CA ARG A 152 6.05 -23.33 -17.96
C ARG A 152 5.84 -24.27 -16.78
N GLN A 153 4.58 -24.56 -16.43
CA GLN A 153 4.15 -25.38 -15.30
C GLN A 153 3.09 -26.40 -15.77
N PRO A 154 3.51 -27.49 -16.44
CA PRO A 154 2.58 -28.44 -17.06
C PRO A 154 1.60 -29.10 -16.07
N GLU A 155 1.94 -29.15 -14.78
CA GLU A 155 1.06 -29.63 -13.71
C GLU A 155 -0.21 -28.80 -13.54
N LEU A 156 -0.24 -27.57 -14.05
CA LEU A 156 -1.41 -26.69 -14.06
C LEU A 156 -2.42 -27.04 -15.16
N GLU A 157 -2.08 -27.95 -16.09
CA GLU A 157 -2.96 -28.36 -17.19
C GLU A 157 -4.32 -28.84 -16.68
N LYS A 158 -4.38 -29.51 -15.51
CA LYS A 158 -5.65 -29.94 -14.88
C LYS A 158 -6.62 -28.78 -14.58
N TYR A 159 -6.14 -27.54 -14.55
CA TYR A 159 -6.92 -26.33 -14.33
C TYR A 159 -7.04 -25.48 -15.60
N SER A 160 -6.60 -25.95 -16.75
CA SER A 160 -6.74 -25.24 -18.02
C SER A 160 -8.20 -24.93 -18.36
N VAL A 161 -8.41 -24.02 -19.32
CA VAL A 161 -9.75 -23.65 -19.77
C VAL A 161 -10.54 -24.88 -20.25
N ARG A 162 -9.88 -25.77 -21.01
CA ARG A 162 -10.45 -27.03 -21.52
C ARG A 162 -10.81 -28.03 -20.41
N ASN A 163 -10.11 -27.97 -19.28
CA ASN A 163 -10.37 -28.80 -18.10
C ASN A 163 -11.26 -28.10 -17.06
N GLY A 164 -11.83 -26.95 -17.41
CA GLY A 164 -12.88 -26.30 -16.64
C GLY A 164 -12.40 -25.39 -15.51
N GLY A 165 -11.11 -25.08 -15.40
CA GLY A 165 -10.59 -24.15 -14.39
C GLY A 165 -10.48 -24.71 -12.97
N MET A 166 -9.64 -24.07 -12.14
CA MET A 166 -9.63 -24.32 -10.70
C MET A 166 -10.90 -23.74 -10.06
N PRO A 167 -11.68 -24.56 -9.32
CA PRO A 167 -12.88 -24.08 -8.66
C PRO A 167 -12.58 -23.02 -7.60
N PRO A 168 -13.60 -22.30 -7.13
CA PRO A 168 -13.42 -21.35 -6.04
C PRO A 168 -12.94 -22.05 -4.75
N GLY A 169 -12.18 -21.33 -3.93
CA GLY A 169 -11.76 -21.83 -2.62
C GLY A 169 -10.56 -21.09 -2.05
N LEU A 170 -10.18 -21.44 -0.82
CA LEU A 170 -9.12 -20.76 -0.06
C LEU A 170 -7.74 -20.81 -0.74
N MET A 171 -7.48 -21.87 -1.52
CA MET A 171 -6.23 -22.07 -2.25
C MET A 171 -6.28 -21.50 -3.67
N ASN A 172 -7.39 -20.90 -4.09
CA ASN A 172 -7.52 -20.32 -5.43
C ASN A 172 -6.64 -19.06 -5.54
N PRO A 173 -5.77 -18.95 -6.58
CA PRO A 173 -4.88 -17.79 -6.73
C PRO A 173 -5.57 -16.43 -6.89
N LEU A 174 -6.84 -16.42 -7.32
CA LEU A 174 -7.66 -15.20 -7.42
C LEU A 174 -8.30 -14.78 -6.09
N GLY A 175 -8.20 -15.63 -5.05
CA GLY A 175 -8.74 -15.36 -3.72
C GLY A 175 -10.26 -15.20 -3.69
N ALA A 176 -10.74 -14.41 -2.73
CA ALA A 176 -12.16 -14.31 -2.42
C ALA A 176 -12.97 -13.46 -3.43
N ARG A 177 -12.34 -12.52 -4.14
CA ARG A 177 -13.01 -11.59 -5.06
C ARG A 177 -12.11 -11.26 -6.25
N ALA A 178 -12.71 -10.94 -7.40
CA ALA A 178 -12.00 -10.37 -8.55
C ALA A 178 -12.82 -9.28 -9.25
N LEU A 179 -12.13 -8.23 -9.69
CA LEU A 179 -12.62 -7.13 -10.52
C LEU A 179 -12.04 -7.27 -11.93
N TYR A 180 -12.91 -7.20 -12.94
CA TYR A 180 -12.55 -7.44 -14.34
C TYR A 180 -12.49 -6.11 -15.07
N ILE A 181 -11.31 -5.77 -15.56
CA ILE A 181 -11.04 -4.45 -16.14
C ILE A 181 -11.25 -4.50 -17.66
N PHE A 182 -12.02 -3.54 -18.16
CA PHE A 182 -12.33 -3.40 -19.57
C PHE A 182 -11.94 -2.01 -20.04
N GLN A 183 -11.44 -1.94 -21.27
CA GLN A 183 -11.17 -0.70 -21.98
C GLN A 183 -11.88 -0.76 -23.33
N ASN A 184 -12.64 0.28 -23.67
CA ASN A 184 -13.42 0.33 -24.93
C ASN A 184 -14.34 -0.88 -25.16
N ASN A 185 -14.96 -1.39 -24.08
CA ASN A 185 -15.78 -2.61 -24.07
C ASN A 185 -15.03 -3.92 -24.39
N GLU A 186 -13.70 -3.89 -24.44
CA GLU A 186 -12.86 -5.07 -24.59
C GLU A 186 -12.23 -5.45 -23.24
N ASP A 187 -12.12 -6.75 -22.98
CA ASP A 187 -11.46 -7.27 -21.79
C ASP A 187 -9.94 -7.05 -21.89
N THR A 188 -9.34 -6.36 -20.92
CA THR A 188 -7.89 -6.10 -20.93
C THR A 188 -7.07 -7.27 -20.41
N LEU A 189 -7.73 -8.34 -19.93
CA LEU A 189 -7.14 -9.41 -19.12
C LEU A 189 -6.54 -8.95 -17.79
N TYR A 190 -6.53 -7.63 -17.51
CA TYR A 190 -6.09 -7.07 -16.25
C TYR A 190 -7.12 -7.30 -15.16
N ARG A 191 -6.66 -7.69 -13.98
CA ARG A 191 -7.51 -8.01 -12.83
C ARG A 191 -7.01 -7.33 -11.57
N ILE A 192 -7.94 -6.91 -10.74
CA ILE A 192 -7.68 -6.66 -9.32
C ILE A 192 -8.35 -7.80 -8.56
N HIS A 193 -7.60 -8.55 -7.78
CA HIS A 193 -8.11 -9.76 -7.14
C HIS A 193 -7.53 -10.00 -5.75
N GLY A 194 -8.14 -10.92 -5.01
CA GLY A 194 -7.64 -11.38 -3.73
C GLY A 194 -6.46 -12.33 -3.85
N SER A 195 -5.81 -12.60 -2.73
CA SER A 195 -4.78 -13.63 -2.64
C SER A 195 -4.69 -14.12 -1.19
N PRO A 196 -4.50 -15.43 -0.97
CA PRO A 196 -4.13 -15.95 0.35
C PRO A 196 -2.68 -15.59 0.74
N GLU A 197 -1.85 -15.19 -0.22
CA GLU A 197 -0.43 -14.88 -0.04
C GLU A 197 -0.20 -13.46 0.50
N TRP A 198 -0.59 -13.19 1.75
CA TRP A 198 -0.41 -11.88 2.38
C TRP A 198 1.05 -11.39 2.37
N HIS A 199 2.03 -12.30 2.35
CA HIS A 199 3.46 -11.97 2.32
C HIS A 199 3.93 -11.40 0.98
N SER A 200 3.06 -11.34 -0.02
CA SER A 200 3.32 -10.78 -1.34
C SER A 200 3.00 -9.29 -1.46
N ILE A 201 2.27 -8.73 -0.49
CA ILE A 201 1.90 -7.31 -0.51
C ILE A 201 3.15 -6.44 -0.39
N GLY A 202 3.21 -5.40 -1.22
CA GLY A 202 4.37 -4.51 -1.33
C GLY A 202 5.52 -5.08 -2.15
N LYS A 203 5.30 -6.16 -2.91
CA LYS A 203 6.33 -6.82 -3.72
C LYS A 203 5.87 -7.02 -5.16
N SER A 204 6.85 -7.07 -6.06
CA SER A 204 6.69 -7.39 -7.48
C SER A 204 7.00 -8.88 -7.72
N ILE A 205 6.15 -9.77 -7.22
CA ILE A 205 6.35 -11.22 -7.33
C ILE A 205 5.14 -11.85 -8.04
N SER A 206 5.37 -12.80 -8.96
CA SER A 206 4.39 -13.56 -9.79
C SER A 206 4.14 -13.03 -11.22
N SER A 207 3.37 -13.81 -11.98
CA SER A 207 2.86 -13.45 -13.31
C SER A 207 1.52 -12.69 -13.29
N GLY A 208 0.88 -12.54 -12.12
CA GLY A 208 -0.47 -12.00 -11.99
C GLY A 208 -0.58 -10.48 -12.19
N CYS A 209 -1.79 -9.94 -12.11
CA CYS A 209 -2.07 -8.51 -12.22
C CYS A 209 -1.89 -7.80 -10.86
N VAL A 210 -2.98 -7.35 -10.22
CA VAL A 210 -2.97 -6.67 -8.92
C VAL A 210 -3.58 -7.54 -7.85
N ARG A 211 -2.83 -7.80 -6.78
CA ARG A 211 -3.22 -8.68 -5.67
C ARG A 211 -3.43 -7.90 -4.40
N LEU A 212 -4.57 -8.12 -3.75
CA LEU A 212 -4.86 -7.66 -2.40
C LEU A 212 -4.96 -8.86 -1.46
N MET A 213 -4.81 -8.61 -0.16
CA MET A 213 -5.21 -9.59 0.86
C MET A 213 -6.71 -9.84 0.74
N ASN A 214 -7.17 -11.05 1.07
CA ASN A 214 -8.58 -11.41 0.93
C ASN A 214 -9.51 -10.43 1.68
N GLN A 215 -9.14 -10.02 2.89
CA GLN A 215 -9.89 -9.04 3.69
C GLN A 215 -10.01 -7.68 2.98
N ASP A 216 -8.97 -7.25 2.28
CA ASP A 216 -8.95 -5.96 1.59
C ASP A 216 -9.66 -6.00 0.23
N ILE A 217 -9.58 -7.10 -0.52
CA ILE A 217 -10.39 -7.22 -1.74
C ILE A 217 -11.88 -7.35 -1.42
N ILE A 218 -12.25 -8.00 -0.31
CA ILE A 218 -13.65 -8.08 0.15
C ILE A 218 -14.17 -6.68 0.45
N ASP A 219 -13.39 -5.88 1.19
CA ASP A 219 -13.72 -4.50 1.51
C ASP A 219 -13.86 -3.65 0.22
N LEU A 220 -12.84 -3.64 -0.65
CA LEU A 220 -12.89 -2.89 -1.92
C LEU A 220 -14.09 -3.32 -2.78
N HIS A 221 -14.31 -4.63 -2.94
CA HIS A 221 -15.40 -5.19 -3.72
C HIS A 221 -16.77 -4.75 -3.19
N SER A 222 -16.94 -4.64 -1.86
CA SER A 222 -18.19 -4.19 -1.27
C SER A 222 -18.48 -2.70 -1.54
N ARG A 223 -17.44 -1.88 -1.67
CA ARG A 223 -17.54 -0.43 -1.84
C ARG A 223 -17.75 0.02 -3.28
N VAL A 224 -17.33 -0.78 -4.26
CA VAL A 224 -17.35 -0.36 -5.67
C VAL A 224 -18.43 -1.12 -6.47
N PRO A 225 -19.31 -0.43 -7.19
CA PRO A 225 -20.24 -1.09 -8.10
C PRO A 225 -19.53 -1.61 -9.36
N GLY A 226 -20.26 -2.35 -10.19
CA GLY A 226 -19.86 -2.48 -11.59
C GLY A 226 -19.84 -1.12 -12.27
N LYS A 227 -19.06 -0.99 -13.34
CA LYS A 227 -18.81 0.25 -14.09
C LYS A 227 -18.01 1.33 -13.35
N THR A 228 -17.35 0.97 -12.25
CA THR A 228 -16.44 1.88 -11.53
C THR A 228 -15.27 2.31 -12.43
N PRO A 229 -14.97 3.62 -12.55
CA PRO A 229 -13.79 4.10 -13.24
C PRO A 229 -12.50 3.62 -12.57
N ILE A 230 -11.51 3.28 -13.38
CA ILE A 230 -10.18 2.92 -12.89
C ILE A 230 -9.09 3.63 -13.71
N VAL A 231 -8.03 4.03 -13.01
CA VAL A 231 -6.78 4.53 -13.60
C VAL A 231 -5.64 3.67 -13.10
N VAL A 232 -4.79 3.18 -14.00
CA VAL A 232 -3.53 2.51 -13.65
C VAL A 232 -2.38 3.40 -14.10
N THR A 233 -1.43 3.67 -13.21
CA THR A 233 -0.28 4.53 -13.44
C THR A 233 0.99 3.92 -12.84
N ASN A 234 2.14 4.29 -13.39
CA ASN A 234 3.48 3.92 -12.90
C ASN A 234 4.11 5.01 -12.00
N GLY A 235 3.26 5.84 -11.40
CA GLY A 235 3.65 6.92 -10.50
C GLY A 235 2.58 7.99 -10.45
N LEU A 236 2.15 8.36 -9.25
CA LEU A 236 1.25 9.50 -9.07
C LEU A 236 1.97 10.80 -9.44
N GLY A 237 1.33 11.64 -10.26
CA GLY A 237 1.89 12.89 -10.78
C GLY A 237 2.59 12.77 -12.15
N ALA A 238 2.87 11.55 -12.63
CA ALA A 238 3.15 11.36 -14.05
C ALA A 238 1.87 11.67 -14.85
N ARG A 239 1.98 12.41 -15.96
CA ARG A 239 0.84 12.57 -16.88
C ARG A 239 0.51 11.17 -17.43
N VAL A 240 -0.55 10.55 -16.90
CA VAL A 240 -1.16 9.39 -17.55
C VAL A 240 -1.60 9.87 -18.93
N ALA A 241 -0.93 9.38 -19.97
CA ALA A 241 -1.19 9.82 -21.34
C ALA A 241 -2.70 9.75 -21.62
N SER A 242 -3.25 10.80 -22.23
CA SER A 242 -4.57 10.72 -22.82
C SER A 242 -4.59 9.60 -23.85
N TYR A 243 -5.73 8.91 -23.96
CA TYR A 243 -5.98 7.79 -24.88
C TYR A 243 -5.15 7.86 -26.17
N ASP A 244 -4.17 6.96 -26.27
CA ASP A 244 -3.37 6.71 -27.47
C ASP A 244 -3.73 5.30 -27.99
N PRO A 245 -4.33 5.17 -29.20
CA PRO A 245 -4.65 3.88 -29.79
C PRO A 245 -3.42 3.04 -30.16
N SER A 246 -2.21 3.61 -30.07
CA SER A 246 -0.94 2.90 -30.16
C SER A 246 -0.30 2.78 -28.78
N GLY A 247 -0.71 1.77 -28.01
CA GLY A 247 -0.20 1.53 -26.65
C GLY A 247 1.33 1.64 -26.55
N THR A 248 1.80 2.42 -25.59
CA THR A 248 3.23 2.61 -25.33
C THR A 248 3.86 1.27 -24.92
N PRO A 249 5.04 0.88 -25.45
CA PRO A 249 5.71 -0.35 -25.07
C PRO A 249 6.03 -0.46 -23.57
N VAL A 250 5.95 -1.70 -23.12
CA VAL A 250 5.90 -2.23 -21.75
C VAL A 250 7.17 -2.03 -20.92
N ASP A 251 8.26 -1.59 -21.53
CA ASP A 251 9.61 -1.79 -20.98
C ASP A 251 10.14 -0.60 -20.16
N ALA A 252 9.42 0.52 -20.09
CA ALA A 252 9.90 1.73 -19.40
C ALA A 252 9.63 1.76 -17.88
N GLY A 253 8.90 0.78 -17.33
CA GLY A 253 8.46 0.79 -15.93
C GLY A 253 8.60 -0.54 -15.18
N VAL A 254 9.19 -1.56 -15.78
CA VAL A 254 9.46 -2.84 -15.11
C VAL A 254 10.84 -2.75 -14.43
N PRO A 255 10.98 -3.03 -13.11
CA PRO A 255 12.28 -3.05 -12.44
C PRO A 255 13.30 -3.96 -13.15
N GLU A 256 14.57 -3.55 -13.24
CA GLU A 256 15.63 -4.27 -13.98
C GLU A 256 15.90 -5.70 -13.44
N ASP A 257 15.50 -5.99 -12.20
CA ASP A 257 15.58 -7.31 -11.57
C ASP A 257 14.40 -8.24 -11.92
N SER A 258 13.43 -7.75 -12.71
CA SER A 258 12.35 -8.56 -13.23
C SER A 258 12.82 -9.41 -14.43
N THR A 259 12.62 -10.72 -14.37
CA THR A 259 12.91 -11.59 -15.51
C THR A 259 11.86 -11.39 -16.61
N LEU A 260 12.28 -10.85 -17.76
CA LEU A 260 11.40 -10.64 -18.91
C LEU A 260 11.06 -11.98 -19.60
N LEU A 261 9.84 -12.48 -19.40
CA LEU A 261 9.31 -13.66 -20.11
C LEU A 261 8.43 -13.22 -21.30
N GLY A 262 9.07 -12.81 -22.39
CA GLY A 262 8.49 -12.75 -23.75
C GLY A 262 7.42 -11.69 -24.03
N ARG A 263 7.30 -11.27 -25.30
CA ARG A 263 6.23 -10.36 -25.76
C ARG A 263 4.85 -11.02 -25.53
N ALA A 264 3.92 -10.31 -24.91
CA ALA A 264 2.51 -10.68 -24.94
C ALA A 264 2.02 -10.59 -26.40
N THR A 265 1.99 -11.71 -27.10
CA THR A 265 1.35 -11.81 -28.42
C THR A 265 -0.15 -11.93 -28.22
N ARG A 266 -0.87 -10.93 -28.74
CA ARG A 266 -2.33 -10.92 -28.86
C ARG A 266 -2.81 -12.12 -29.67
N SER A 267 -3.38 -13.11 -28.98
CA SER A 267 -4.30 -14.12 -29.49
C SER A 267 -4.78 -14.83 -28.22
N TRP A 268 -6.06 -14.97 -27.89
CA TRP A 268 -7.06 -15.78 -28.58
C TRP A 268 -8.47 -15.49 -28.03
N PHE A 269 -9.47 -15.88 -28.84
CA PHE A 269 -10.86 -16.16 -28.46
C PHE A 269 -10.96 -17.29 -27.43
#